data_AF-A0A958Z5M4-F1
#
_entry.id   AF-A0A958Z5M4-F1
#
_cell.length_a   1.000
_cell.length_b   1.000
_cell.length_c   1.000
_cell.angle_alpha   90.00
_cell.angle_beta   90.00
_cell.angle_gamma   90.00
#
_symmetry.space_group_name_H-M   'P 1'
#
loop_
_entity.id
_entity.type
_entity.pdbx_description
1 polymer ?
#
loop_
_entity_poly.entity_id
_entity_poly.type
_entity_poly.pdbx_seq_one_letter_code
_entity_poly.pdbx_strand_id
1 'polypeptide(L)'
;MGNTCRICGNSEENETFTAKEMMYGLRETFEYFQCSSCGCLQIAEFPADMGKYYPGDYYSFDTYDGKKFTGTKGAIKKKQYEAAVLGGPVYQNTLGKILGKKEYAIFIGLNVNKETRILDVGCGNGRNFLYPLAEVGFKNVMG
;
A
#
# COMPACT_ATOMS: atom_id res chain seq x y z
N MET A 1 30.38 8.10 -5.68
CA MET A 1 29.72 8.53 -4.43
C MET A 1 28.35 7.90 -4.44
N GLY A 2 28.21 6.69 -3.92
CA GLY A 2 26.95 5.97 -4.06
C GLY A 2 27.05 4.72 -3.25
N ASN A 3 26.78 4.88 -1.96
CA ASN A 3 26.42 3.84 -0.98
C ASN A 3 26.15 4.49 0.39
N THR A 4 25.78 5.78 0.44
CA THR A 4 25.33 6.39 1.69
C THR A 4 23.88 5.97 1.93
N CYS A 5 23.62 5.32 3.05
CA CYS A 5 22.29 4.84 3.39
C CYS A 5 21.32 6.01 3.55
N ARG A 6 20.21 6.01 2.79
CA ARG A 6 19.18 7.06 2.85
C ARG A 6 18.35 7.06 4.14
N ILE A 7 18.50 6.03 4.98
CA ILE A 7 17.74 5.86 6.23
C ILE A 7 18.55 6.30 7.44
N CYS A 8 19.81 5.87 7.54
CA CYS A 8 20.66 6.16 8.71
C CYS A 8 21.93 6.96 8.40
N GLY A 9 22.22 7.25 7.13
CA GLY A 9 23.40 8.02 6.71
C GLY A 9 24.72 7.24 6.65
N ASN A 10 24.75 5.96 7.00
CA ASN A 10 25.98 5.16 6.96
C ASN A 10 26.54 5.01 5.53
N SER A 11 27.83 5.31 5.35
CA SER A 11 28.58 5.11 4.09
C SER A 11 29.62 4.00 4.16
N GLU A 12 29.86 3.43 5.34
CA GLU A 12 30.98 2.52 5.58
C GLU A 12 30.54 1.05 5.56
N GLU A 13 31.38 0.18 5.01
CA GLU A 13 31.22 -1.29 5.08
C GLU A 13 29.89 -1.84 4.53
N ASN A 14 29.22 -1.12 3.63
CA ASN A 14 27.98 -1.59 3.01
C ASN A 14 28.28 -2.70 1.97
N GLU A 15 27.43 -3.74 1.95
CA GLU A 15 27.57 -4.87 1.01
C GLU A 15 26.82 -4.59 -0.29
N THR A 16 27.46 -4.82 -1.45
CA THR A 16 26.89 -4.53 -2.77
C THR A 16 26.39 -5.81 -3.47
N PHE A 17 25.26 -5.68 -4.16
CA PHE A 17 24.61 -6.74 -4.95
C PHE A 17 24.26 -6.24 -6.34
N THR A 18 24.21 -7.18 -7.28
CA THR A 18 23.83 -6.90 -8.66
C THR A 18 22.60 -7.71 -9.02
N ALA A 19 21.51 -7.03 -9.36
CA ALA A 19 20.24 -7.64 -9.74
C ALA A 19 19.85 -7.28 -11.17
N LYS A 20 19.11 -8.16 -11.84
CA LYS A 20 18.56 -7.89 -13.18
C LYS A 20 17.06 -7.62 -13.10
N GLU A 21 16.57 -6.77 -14.00
CA GLU A 21 15.14 -6.69 -14.31
C GLU A 21 14.66 -8.04 -14.85
N MET A 22 13.64 -8.61 -14.23
CA MET A 22 13.13 -9.95 -14.55
C MET A 22 11.63 -9.97 -14.86
N MET A 23 10.86 -8.96 -14.44
CA MET A 23 9.41 -8.90 -14.60
C MET A 23 9.01 -8.70 -16.05
N TYR A 24 9.69 -7.80 -16.76
CA TYR A 24 9.43 -7.49 -18.17
C TYR A 24 10.48 -8.09 -19.12
N GLY A 25 11.46 -8.81 -18.57
CA GLY A 25 12.49 -9.48 -19.34
C GLY A 25 13.50 -8.52 -19.99
N LEU A 26 13.61 -7.29 -19.49
CA LEU A 26 14.55 -6.29 -20.00
C LEU A 26 15.99 -6.66 -19.69
N ARG A 27 16.21 -7.44 -18.62
CA ARG A 27 17.53 -7.92 -18.15
C ARG A 27 18.54 -6.80 -17.85
N GLU A 28 18.08 -5.56 -17.75
CA GLU A 28 18.88 -4.43 -17.31
C GLU A 28 19.38 -4.68 -15.90
N THR A 29 20.59 -4.21 -15.63
CA THR A 29 21.28 -4.48 -14.37
C THR A 29 21.21 -3.27 -13.47
N PHE A 30 20.91 -3.51 -12.20
CA PHE A 30 20.92 -2.48 -11.16
C PHE A 30 21.84 -2.92 -10.04
N GLU A 31 22.59 -1.96 -9.52
CA GLU A 31 23.35 -2.12 -8.29
C GLU A 31 22.45 -1.81 -7.10
N TYR A 32 22.50 -2.69 -6.11
CA TYR A 32 21.89 -2.52 -4.81
C TYR A 32 22.98 -2.60 -3.74
N PHE A 33 22.75 -2.00 -2.58
CA PHE A 33 23.58 -2.22 -1.42
C PHE A 33 22.75 -2.44 -0.16
N GLN A 34 23.23 -3.31 0.73
CA GLN A 34 22.67 -3.48 2.07
C GLN A 34 23.53 -2.71 3.08
N CYS A 35 22.86 -1.86 3.86
CA CYS A 35 23.52 -1.06 4.87
C CYS A 35 24.03 -1.95 6.02
N SER A 36 25.32 -1.87 6.36
CA SER A 36 25.91 -2.62 7.48
C SER A 36 25.37 -2.18 8.85
N SER A 37 24.99 -0.91 8.98
CA SER A 37 24.51 -0.34 10.24
C SER A 37 23.03 -0.66 10.53
N CYS A 38 22.13 -0.47 9.55
CA CYS A 38 20.69 -0.64 9.76
C CYS A 38 20.06 -1.82 8.99
N GLY A 39 20.83 -2.54 8.18
CA GLY A 39 20.37 -3.67 7.39
C GLY A 39 19.48 -3.32 6.20
N CYS A 40 19.23 -2.03 5.93
CA CYS A 40 18.37 -1.59 4.84
C CYS A 40 19.00 -1.88 3.47
N LEU A 41 18.31 -2.67 2.64
CA LEU A 41 18.66 -2.91 1.24
C LEU A 41 18.09 -1.78 0.35
N GLN A 42 18.92 -1.18 -0.49
CA GLN A 42 18.55 -0.03 -1.30
C GLN A 42 19.18 -0.12 -2.68
N ILE A 43 18.50 0.40 -3.71
CA ILE A 43 19.13 0.61 -5.00
C ILE A 43 20.21 1.69 -4.86
N ALA A 44 21.37 1.49 -5.48
CA ALA A 44 22.48 2.44 -5.41
C ALA A 44 22.12 3.77 -6.08
N GLU A 45 21.61 3.70 -7.31
CA GLU A 45 21.21 4.83 -8.14
C GLU A 45 19.78 4.61 -8.67
N PHE A 46 18.93 5.65 -8.61
CA PHE A 46 17.60 5.55 -9.22
C PHE A 46 17.72 5.61 -10.75
N PRO A 47 16.99 4.76 -11.50
CA PRO A 47 16.94 4.88 -12.95
C PRO A 47 16.44 6.26 -13.38
N ALA A 48 17.11 6.88 -14.36
CA ALA A 48 16.72 8.19 -14.87
C ALA A 48 15.33 8.20 -15.53
N ASP A 49 14.96 7.08 -16.16
CA ASP A 49 13.62 6.86 -16.72
C ASP A 49 12.92 5.72 -15.98
N MET A 50 12.08 6.10 -15.01
CA MET A 50 11.27 5.16 -14.25
C MET A 50 10.08 4.61 -15.07
N GLY A 51 9.61 5.34 -16.08
CA GLY A 51 8.43 4.96 -16.87
C GLY A 51 8.60 3.64 -17.60
N LYS A 52 9.84 3.32 -17.98
CA LYS A 52 10.23 2.02 -18.55
C LYS A 52 9.85 0.81 -17.70
N TYR A 53 9.87 0.95 -16.37
CA TYR A 53 9.55 -0.14 -15.43
C TYR A 53 8.12 -0.08 -14.90
N TYR A 54 7.35 0.93 -15.32
CA TYR A 54 5.94 1.12 -15.02
C TYR A 54 5.15 1.36 -16.33
N PRO A 55 5.06 0.35 -17.22
CA PRO A 55 4.37 0.49 -18.51
C PRO A 55 2.88 0.80 -18.33
N GLY A 56 2.23 1.30 -19.38
CA GLY A 56 0.84 1.80 -19.31
C GLY A 56 -0.24 0.77 -18.95
N ASP A 57 0.08 -0.52 -19.02
CA ASP A 57 -0.76 -1.64 -18.59
C ASP A 57 -0.49 -2.06 -17.13
N TYR A 58 0.31 -1.29 -16.38
CA TYR A 58 0.54 -1.51 -14.96
C TYR A 58 -0.79 -1.47 -14.20
N TYR A 59 -1.05 -2.50 -13.39
CA TYR A 59 -2.33 -2.75 -12.71
C TYR A 59 -2.89 -1.57 -11.90
N SER A 60 -2.05 -0.60 -11.54
CA SER A 60 -2.46 0.61 -10.81
C SER A 60 -3.26 1.61 -11.67
N PHE A 61 -3.27 1.46 -13.00
CA PHE A 61 -3.98 2.35 -13.94
C PHE A 61 -5.43 1.93 -14.23
N ASP A 62 -5.89 0.79 -13.72
CA ASP A 62 -7.28 0.35 -13.92
C ASP A 62 -8.28 1.36 -13.33
N THR A 63 -9.35 1.64 -14.06
CA THR A 63 -10.41 2.51 -13.55
C THR A 63 -11.33 1.76 -12.57
N TYR A 64 -11.74 2.45 -11.50
CA TYR A 64 -12.71 1.89 -10.58
C TYR A 64 -14.12 1.89 -11.20
N ASP A 65 -14.70 0.69 -11.34
CA ASP A 65 -15.98 0.48 -12.02
C ASP A 65 -17.23 0.86 -11.21
N GLY A 66 -17.09 1.18 -9.91
CA GLY A 66 -18.21 1.56 -9.03
C GLY A 66 -19.17 0.41 -8.66
N LYS A 67 -18.97 -0.81 -9.15
CA LYS A 67 -19.94 -1.92 -8.99
C LYS A 67 -19.76 -2.70 -7.70
N LYS A 68 -18.66 -2.49 -6.96
CA LYS A 68 -18.29 -3.27 -5.76
C LYS A 68 -19.37 -3.24 -4.66
N PHE A 69 -20.09 -2.12 -4.53
CA PHE A 69 -21.05 -1.85 -3.46
C PHE A 69 -22.51 -1.76 -3.92
N THR A 70 -22.82 -2.18 -5.15
CA THR A 70 -24.18 -2.13 -5.68
C THR A 70 -25.02 -3.36 -5.30
N GLY A 71 -26.34 -3.17 -5.22
CA GLY A 71 -27.31 -4.24 -4.93
C GLY A 71 -27.24 -4.80 -3.50
N THR A 72 -27.95 -5.90 -3.25
CA THR A 72 -28.06 -6.53 -1.92
C THR A 72 -26.71 -7.06 -1.42
N LYS A 73 -25.93 -7.70 -2.29
CA LYS A 73 -24.56 -8.14 -1.98
C LYS A 73 -23.65 -6.95 -1.66
N GLY A 74 -23.82 -5.83 -2.36
CA GLY A 74 -23.10 -4.59 -2.11
C GLY A 74 -23.42 -3.97 -0.76
N ALA A 75 -24.69 -3.96 -0.36
CA ALA A 75 -25.12 -3.50 0.96
C ALA A 75 -24.52 -4.35 2.10
N ILE A 76 -24.46 -5.67 1.94
CA ILE A 76 -23.80 -6.56 2.89
C ILE A 76 -22.31 -6.23 2.97
N LYS A 77 -21.63 -6.08 1.83
CA LYS A 77 -20.22 -5.66 1.79
C LYS A 77 -20.01 -4.33 2.51
N LYS A 78 -20.84 -3.32 2.24
CA LYS A 78 -20.75 -2.00 2.89
C LYS A 78 -20.79 -2.12 4.41
N LYS A 79 -21.72 -2.94 4.95
CA LYS A 79 -21.77 -3.22 6.40
C LYS A 79 -20.52 -3.94 6.92
N GLN A 80 -19.96 -4.88 6.15
CA GLN A 80 -18.71 -5.57 6.52
C GLN A 80 -17.53 -4.60 6.58
N TYR A 81 -17.40 -3.70 5.60
CA TYR A 81 -16.36 -2.67 5.59
C TYR A 81 -16.58 -1.66 6.74
N GLU A 82 -17.81 -1.19 6.94
CA GLU A 82 -18.11 -0.23 8.01
C GLU A 82 -17.74 -0.81 9.37
N ALA A 83 -18.09 -2.06 9.62
CA ALA A 83 -17.78 -2.72 10.87
C ALA A 83 -16.28 -3.09 10.99
N ALA A 84 -15.57 -3.36 9.90
CA ALA A 84 -14.11 -3.57 9.95
C ALA A 84 -13.35 -2.29 10.39
N VAL A 85 -13.82 -1.12 9.97
CA VAL A 85 -13.15 0.16 10.21
C VAL A 85 -13.62 0.87 11.47
N LEU A 86 -14.93 0.93 11.67
CA LEU A 86 -15.58 1.65 12.77
C LEU A 86 -16.04 0.71 13.89
N GLY A 87 -15.97 -0.60 13.69
CA GLY A 87 -16.29 -1.57 14.74
C GLY A 87 -15.31 -1.41 15.89
N GLY A 88 -15.84 -1.28 17.11
CA GLY A 88 -15.01 -1.20 18.30
C GLY A 88 -14.24 -2.51 18.58
N PRO A 89 -13.40 -2.51 19.64
CA PRO A 89 -12.52 -3.63 19.99
C PRO A 89 -13.24 -4.98 20.12
N VAL A 90 -14.50 -4.98 20.56
CA VAL A 90 -15.34 -6.18 20.71
C VAL A 90 -15.70 -6.80 19.37
N TYR A 91 -16.03 -5.98 18.36
CA TYR A 91 -16.36 -6.46 17.01
C TYR A 91 -15.09 -6.96 16.28
N GLN A 92 -13.99 -6.22 16.42
CA GLN A 92 -12.72 -6.54 15.79
C GLN A 92 -12.06 -7.81 16.38
N ASN A 93 -12.25 -8.09 17.67
CA ASN A 93 -11.70 -9.28 18.34
C ASN A 93 -12.55 -10.56 18.20
N THR A 94 -13.72 -10.51 17.55
CA THR A 94 -14.63 -11.65 17.40
C THR A 94 -14.88 -11.99 15.91
N LEU A 95 -16.11 -11.82 15.39
CA LEU A 95 -16.50 -12.16 14.00
C LEU A 95 -15.57 -11.54 12.94
N GLY A 96 -14.92 -10.41 13.24
CA GLY A 96 -13.95 -9.73 12.39
C GLY A 96 -12.73 -10.58 12.01
N LYS A 97 -12.32 -11.58 12.81
CA LYS A 97 -11.18 -12.45 12.46
C LYS A 97 -11.48 -13.47 11.36
N ILE A 98 -12.74 -13.87 11.22
CA ILE A 98 -13.20 -14.90 10.26
C ILE A 98 -13.82 -14.26 9.01
N LEU A 99 -14.56 -13.16 9.18
CA LEU A 99 -15.32 -12.49 8.11
C LEU A 99 -14.81 -11.08 7.77
N GLY A 100 -13.87 -10.55 8.56
CA GLY A 100 -13.39 -9.19 8.40
C GLY A 100 -12.41 -9.03 7.24
N LYS A 101 -12.36 -7.81 6.74
CA LYS A 101 -11.39 -7.38 5.72
C LYS A 101 -10.05 -7.16 6.40
N LYS A 102 -9.15 -8.14 6.32
CA LYS A 102 -7.83 -8.11 6.98
C LYS A 102 -7.04 -6.86 6.63
N GLU A 103 -7.21 -6.32 5.43
CA GLU A 103 -6.57 -5.06 5.02
C GLU A 103 -6.95 -3.84 5.88
N TYR A 104 -8.05 -3.90 6.66
CA TYR A 104 -8.49 -2.83 7.59
C TYR A 104 -8.10 -3.10 9.04
N ALA A 105 -7.34 -4.17 9.33
CA ALA A 105 -6.84 -4.43 10.67
C ALA A 105 -5.94 -3.29 11.20
N ILE A 106 -5.40 -2.45 10.31
CA ILE A 106 -4.63 -1.25 10.66
C ILE A 106 -5.40 -0.25 11.52
N PHE A 107 -6.74 -0.29 11.52
CA PHE A 107 -7.59 0.59 12.32
C PHE A 107 -7.82 0.05 13.75
N ILE A 108 -7.38 -1.18 14.05
CA ILE A 108 -7.54 -1.77 15.39
C ILE A 108 -6.74 -0.95 16.40
N GLY A 109 -7.41 -0.51 17.46
CA GLY A 109 -6.80 0.31 18.52
C GLY A 109 -6.68 1.80 18.17
N LEU A 110 -7.09 2.22 16.98
CA LEU A 110 -7.17 3.63 16.60
C LEU A 110 -8.59 4.17 16.86
N ASN A 111 -8.68 5.40 17.35
CA ASN A 111 -9.96 6.10 17.50
C ASN A 111 -10.31 6.83 16.19
N VAL A 112 -10.73 6.08 15.17
CA VAL A 112 -11.12 6.63 13.86
C VAL A 112 -12.63 6.83 13.75
N ASN A 113 -13.02 7.88 13.03
CA ASN A 113 -14.42 8.19 12.72
C ASN A 113 -14.55 8.76 11.31
N LYS A 114 -15.77 9.01 10.85
CA LYS A 114 -16.08 9.46 9.47
C LYS A 114 -15.47 10.83 9.11
N GLU A 115 -15.05 11.61 10.09
CA GLU A 115 -14.37 12.90 9.89
C GLU A 115 -12.84 12.77 9.90
N THR A 116 -12.29 11.62 10.30
CA THR A 116 -10.84 11.37 10.31
C THR A 116 -10.26 11.62 8.91
N ARG A 117 -9.17 12.40 8.85
CA ARG A 117 -8.43 12.68 7.62
C ARG A 117 -7.44 11.55 7.37
N ILE A 118 -7.53 10.92 6.21
CA ILE A 118 -6.69 9.77 5.82
C ILE A 118 -6.04 10.08 4.48
N LEU A 119 -4.71 9.96 4.41
CA LEU A 119 -3.92 10.03 3.19
C LEU A 119 -3.30 8.64 2.93
N ASP A 120 -3.51 8.11 1.73
CA ASP A 120 -2.94 6.83 1.26
C ASP A 120 -1.90 7.08 0.16
N VAL A 121 -0.63 7.14 0.54
CA VAL A 121 0.46 7.41 -0.40
C VAL A 121 0.78 6.14 -1.19
N GLY A 122 0.64 6.20 -2.51
CA GLY A 122 0.82 5.03 -3.37
C GLY A 122 -0.43 4.16 -3.49
N CYS A 123 -1.61 4.77 -3.36
CA CYS A 123 -2.90 4.07 -3.38
C CYS A 123 -3.26 3.37 -4.72
N GLY A 124 -2.48 3.61 -5.78
CA GLY A 124 -2.86 3.26 -7.15
C GLY A 124 -4.21 3.88 -7.49
N ASN A 125 -5.16 3.09 -7.97
CA ASN A 125 -6.53 3.55 -8.20
C ASN A 125 -7.41 3.60 -6.95
N GLY A 126 -6.94 3.23 -5.76
CA GLY A 126 -7.71 3.29 -4.51
C GLY A 126 -8.85 2.26 -4.36
N ARG A 127 -9.03 1.30 -5.29
CA ARG A 127 -10.16 0.32 -5.34
C ARG A 127 -10.36 -0.49 -4.06
N ASN A 128 -9.26 -0.79 -3.36
CA ASN A 128 -9.28 -1.69 -2.21
C ASN A 128 -9.25 -0.98 -0.87
N PHE A 129 -8.84 0.29 -0.83
CA PHE A 129 -8.67 1.06 0.40
C PHE A 129 -9.53 2.33 0.42
N LEU A 130 -9.19 3.32 -0.40
CA LEU A 130 -9.87 4.62 -0.40
C LEU A 130 -11.34 4.56 -0.80
N TYR A 131 -11.69 3.85 -1.88
CA TYR A 131 -13.09 3.75 -2.31
C TYR A 131 -13.99 3.08 -1.26
N PRO A 132 -13.63 1.94 -0.66
CA PRO A 132 -14.41 1.40 0.45
C PRO A 132 -14.55 2.34 1.65
N LEU A 133 -13.52 3.12 2.01
CA LEU A 133 -13.62 4.12 3.08
C LEU A 133 -14.65 5.21 2.74
N ALA A 134 -14.60 5.74 1.51
CA ALA A 134 -15.59 6.70 1.03
C ALA A 134 -17.01 6.09 1.04
N GLU A 135 -17.14 4.84 0.59
CA GLU A 135 -18.41 4.10 0.52
C GLU A 135 -19.05 3.87 1.90
N VAL A 136 -18.26 3.67 2.95
CA VAL A 136 -18.76 3.55 4.33
C VAL A 136 -18.93 4.90 5.03
N GLY A 137 -18.64 6.00 4.33
CA GLY A 137 -19.00 7.36 4.72
C GLY A 137 -17.87 8.20 5.31
N PHE A 138 -16.60 7.82 5.13
CA PHE A 138 -15.49 8.73 5.43
C PHE A 138 -15.51 9.91 4.46
N LYS A 139 -15.38 11.13 4.99
CA LYS A 139 -15.48 12.36 4.20
C LYS A 139 -14.14 12.89 3.71
N ASN A 140 -13.05 12.52 4.38
CA ASN A 140 -11.74 13.15 4.21
C ASN A 140 -10.67 12.12 3.83
N VAL A 141 -10.90 11.37 2.76
CA VAL A 141 -9.95 10.39 2.22
C VAL A 141 -9.28 10.92 0.95
N MET A 142 -7.97 10.77 0.87
CA MET A 142 -7.14 11.23 -0.25
C MET A 142 -6.08 10.19 -0.59
N GLY A 143 -5.76 10.09 -1.88
CA GLY A 143 -4.67 9.27 -2.42
C GLY A 143 -3.77 10.09 -3.33
#